data_AF-A0A968SV00-F1
#
_entry.id   AF-A0A968SV00-F1
#
_cell.length_a   1.000
_cell.length_b   1.000
_cell.length_c   1.000
_cell.angle_alpha   90.00
_cell.angle_beta   90.00
_cell.angle_gamma   90.00
#
_symmetry.space_group_name_H-M   'P 1'
#
loop_
_entity.id
_entity.type
_entity.pdbx_description
1 polymer ?
#
loop_
_entity_poly.entity_id
_entity_poly.type
_entity_poly.pdbx_seq_one_letter_code
_entity_poly.pdbx_strand_id
1 'polypeptide(L)'
;MVGLISALYALMQFIAAPTIGSLSDRFGRRPVLLLCLAGTACAYIVLGLADSLLLIALAVALDGITGGTNATAQAYIADVTTPEQRARGLGIVGAAFGLGLMLGPALGGLLSGYGLWLPAFGAATVAVINIGFGLLVLPESLPLEHRSRGPLNVNPFIQFVALQSGRYLRGMLLAIFLLNLAFAGLQSNFPLFSMEQFDWDARDNGLFFAFVGVCAVVTQGLLLGVLQPRIGERRLALFGLALMALALLLVALVPQAWLLYPLVGLIALGSGLAIPALTALVSGQVGEQRQGALMGGLQSLLSVTLIVGPVLAGLIFDGLGPPVPYLLGGLLVALAWISAAIATGEGWRRDDAVAAAREAGGVSYSVGGVLYSAADVRFRVCARCSSPRSGVCRKQTYASTHERSNARVSCFSCPSWQTGRPGCVPFTTIRAEYPERTAMTMILPHVKSVATTTLPTRYGNFTMHIYNDEADKEQVALTVGAPSSAVPLVRLHSECLTGDVFHSQRCDCGEQLEMSLARLHEEGCGVLLYLRQEGRGIGLTNKIRAYALQDQGLDTLDANHALGLPADAREYGVAAAMLHDLGVTAVRLLTNNPEKIEALEAYGIRIAERVAVQVAPNRFNRLYLRTKHERMGHL
;
A
#
# COMPACT_ATOMS: atom_id res chain seq x y z
N MET A 1 -1.00 37.36 8.45
CA MET A 1 -2.49 37.35 8.24
C MET A 1 -2.96 36.49 7.06
N VAL A 2 -2.32 36.58 5.89
CA VAL A 2 -2.69 35.80 4.68
C VAL A 2 -2.77 34.28 4.95
N GLY A 3 -1.83 33.74 5.73
CA GLY A 3 -1.84 32.34 6.15
C GLY A 3 -3.09 31.93 6.95
N LEU A 4 -3.62 32.82 7.80
CA LEU A 4 -4.85 32.55 8.58
C LEU A 4 -6.09 32.52 7.68
N ILE A 5 -6.18 33.43 6.70
CA ILE A 5 -7.28 33.45 5.73
C ILE A 5 -7.24 32.19 4.86
N SER A 6 -6.04 31.79 4.40
CA SER A 6 -5.87 30.55 3.62
C SER A 6 -6.28 29.30 4.42
N ALA A 7 -5.92 29.27 5.71
CA ALA A 7 -6.31 28.19 6.60
C ALA A 7 -7.82 28.15 6.92
N LEU A 8 -8.48 29.32 6.95
CA LEU A 8 -9.93 29.41 7.18
C LEU A 8 -10.71 28.67 6.08
N TYR A 9 -10.32 28.84 4.81
CA TYR A 9 -10.92 28.07 3.70
C TYR A 9 -10.82 26.57 3.96
N ALA A 10 -9.59 26.08 4.21
CA ALA A 10 -9.33 24.65 4.40
C ALA A 10 -10.04 24.08 5.65
N LEU A 11 -10.15 24.87 6.72
CA LEU A 11 -10.86 24.50 7.94
C LEU A 11 -12.36 24.35 7.70
N MET A 12 -12.97 25.34 7.04
CA MET A 12 -14.40 25.31 6.71
C MET A 12 -14.72 24.14 5.77
N GLN A 13 -13.86 23.91 4.78
CA GLN A 13 -13.98 22.76 3.87
C GLN A 13 -13.86 21.43 4.62
N PHE A 14 -12.89 21.30 5.53
CA PHE A 14 -12.68 20.08 6.33
C PHE A 14 -13.90 19.74 7.20
N ILE A 15 -14.54 20.75 7.79
CA ILE A 15 -15.77 20.58 8.60
C ILE A 15 -16.98 20.26 7.72
N ALA A 16 -17.13 20.93 6.57
CA ALA A 16 -18.31 20.79 5.72
C ALA A 16 -18.27 19.54 4.81
N ALA A 17 -17.08 19.05 4.44
CA ALA A 17 -16.93 17.96 3.46
C ALA A 17 -17.72 16.67 3.77
N PRO A 18 -17.74 16.12 5.00
CA PRO A 18 -18.54 14.92 5.31
C PRO A 18 -20.04 15.14 5.08
N THR A 19 -20.51 16.33 5.46
CA THR A 19 -21.91 16.73 5.30
C THR A 19 -22.27 16.86 3.83
N ILE A 20 -21.43 17.53 3.03
CA ILE A 20 -21.65 17.67 1.57
C ILE A 20 -21.63 16.31 0.88
N GLY A 21 -20.69 15.42 1.24
CA GLY A 21 -20.65 14.05 0.71
C GLY A 21 -21.95 13.28 1.01
N SER A 22 -22.41 13.34 2.27
CA SER A 22 -23.65 12.69 2.69
C SER A 22 -24.89 13.28 2.00
N LEU A 23 -24.92 14.59 1.80
CA LEU A 23 -25.98 15.26 1.04
C LEU A 23 -25.98 14.81 -0.42
N SER A 24 -24.80 14.64 -1.02
CA SER A 24 -24.62 14.15 -2.38
C SER A 24 -25.12 12.72 -2.54
N ASP A 25 -24.84 11.84 -1.56
CA ASP A 25 -25.36 10.47 -1.55
C ASP A 25 -26.90 10.41 -1.40
N ARG A 26 -27.49 11.42 -0.73
CA ARG A 26 -28.93 11.44 -0.42
C ARG A 26 -29.77 12.12 -1.50
N PHE A 27 -29.30 13.24 -2.04
CA PHE A 27 -30.06 14.08 -2.97
C PHE A 27 -29.61 13.93 -4.43
N GLY A 28 -28.51 13.23 -4.69
CA GLY A 28 -27.91 13.06 -6.01
C GLY A 28 -26.67 13.93 -6.19
N ARG A 29 -25.80 13.53 -7.12
CA ARG A 29 -24.52 14.20 -7.35
C ARG A 29 -24.72 15.57 -7.98
N ARG A 30 -25.59 15.65 -8.98
CA ARG A 30 -25.79 16.86 -9.77
C ARG A 30 -26.37 18.03 -8.95
N PRO A 31 -27.47 17.88 -8.17
CA PRO A 31 -28.02 18.97 -7.38
C PRO A 31 -27.03 19.54 -6.37
N VAL A 32 -26.25 18.66 -5.72
CA VAL A 32 -25.26 19.09 -4.72
C VAL A 32 -24.06 19.77 -5.38
N LEU A 33 -23.61 19.27 -6.54
CA LEU A 33 -22.57 19.95 -7.33
C LEU A 33 -22.98 21.37 -7.73
N LEU A 34 -24.22 21.55 -8.19
CA LEU A 34 -24.76 22.86 -8.55
C LEU A 34 -24.91 23.80 -7.34
N LEU A 35 -25.33 23.26 -6.20
CA LEU A 35 -25.39 24.01 -4.94
C LEU A 35 -24.00 24.50 -4.50
N CYS A 36 -22.99 23.63 -4.57
CA CYS A 36 -21.60 24.01 -4.29
C CYS A 36 -21.11 25.11 -5.23
N LEU A 37 -21.35 24.99 -6.54
CA LEU A 37 -20.98 26.01 -7.53
C LEU A 37 -21.70 27.35 -7.29
N ALA A 38 -22.98 27.33 -6.90
CA ALA A 38 -23.73 28.54 -6.54
C ALA A 38 -23.14 29.21 -5.30
N GLY A 39 -22.77 28.41 -4.29
CA GLY A 39 -22.05 28.87 -3.11
C GLY A 39 -20.73 29.57 -3.44
N THR A 40 -19.90 28.92 -4.25
CA THR A 40 -18.62 29.47 -4.74
C THR A 40 -18.83 30.75 -5.56
N ALA A 41 -19.84 30.81 -6.43
CA ALA A 41 -20.17 32.03 -7.18
C ALA A 41 -20.54 33.19 -6.24
N CYS A 42 -21.40 32.94 -5.25
CA CYS A 42 -21.76 33.93 -4.23
C CYS A 42 -20.52 34.38 -3.44
N ALA A 43 -19.68 33.45 -3.00
CA ALA A 43 -18.45 33.75 -2.27
C ALA A 43 -17.51 34.66 -3.06
N TYR A 44 -17.28 34.37 -4.34
CA TYR A 44 -16.45 35.23 -5.20
C TYR A 44 -17.05 36.60 -5.47
N ILE A 45 -18.38 36.72 -5.59
CA ILE A 45 -19.06 38.03 -5.68
C ILE A 45 -18.82 38.84 -4.41
N VAL A 46 -19.02 38.21 -3.24
CA VAL A 46 -18.77 38.86 -1.93
C VAL A 46 -17.30 39.26 -1.81
N LEU A 47 -16.37 38.42 -2.26
CA LEU A 47 -14.94 38.74 -2.28
C LEU A 47 -14.62 39.95 -3.19
N GLY A 48 -15.22 40.02 -4.38
CA GLY A 48 -15.04 41.14 -5.30
C GLY A 48 -15.62 42.47 -4.79
N LEU A 49 -16.64 42.39 -3.93
CA LEU A 49 -17.23 43.56 -3.25
C LEU A 49 -16.56 43.87 -1.90
N ALA A 50 -15.55 43.10 -1.49
CA ALA A 50 -15.00 43.22 -0.16
C ALA A 50 -14.18 44.51 0.02
N ASP A 51 -14.58 45.32 1.00
CA ASP A 51 -13.90 46.55 1.43
C ASP A 51 -13.24 46.42 2.81
N SER A 52 -13.41 45.27 3.45
CA SER A 52 -12.97 45.01 4.82
C SER A 52 -12.49 43.57 4.98
N LEU A 53 -11.57 43.37 5.92
CA LEU A 53 -11.01 42.05 6.23
C LEU A 53 -12.09 41.04 6.65
N LEU A 54 -13.10 41.48 7.38
CA LEU A 54 -14.20 40.63 7.81
C LEU A 54 -14.98 40.11 6.60
N LEU A 55 -15.24 40.96 5.61
CA LEU A 55 -15.97 40.56 4.41
C LEU A 55 -15.16 39.58 3.55
N ILE A 56 -13.84 39.76 3.47
CA ILE A 56 -12.92 38.77 2.87
C ILE A 56 -13.01 37.43 3.63
N ALA A 57 -12.92 37.45 4.96
CA ALA A 57 -12.99 36.23 5.78
C ALA A 57 -14.34 35.51 5.61
N LEU A 58 -15.45 36.24 5.54
CA LEU A 58 -16.79 35.69 5.30
C LEU A 58 -16.90 35.08 3.90
N ALA A 59 -16.39 35.75 2.86
CA ALA A 59 -16.34 35.19 1.51
C ALA A 59 -15.55 33.88 1.47
N VAL A 60 -14.36 33.87 2.07
CA VAL A 60 -13.49 32.69 2.12
C VAL A 60 -14.10 31.55 2.93
N ALA A 61 -14.76 31.85 4.06
CA ALA A 61 -15.47 30.86 4.84
C ALA A 61 -16.66 30.27 4.08
N LEU A 62 -17.43 31.12 3.37
CA LEU A 62 -18.53 30.66 2.53
C LEU A 62 -18.05 29.72 1.44
N ASP A 63 -16.98 30.09 0.71
CA ASP A 63 -16.42 29.22 -0.33
C ASP A 63 -15.91 27.90 0.26
N GLY A 64 -15.26 27.93 1.42
CA GLY A 64 -14.82 26.72 2.12
C GLY A 64 -15.99 25.80 2.49
N ILE A 65 -17.07 26.35 3.05
CA ILE A 65 -18.30 25.58 3.38
C ILE A 65 -18.90 24.95 2.13
N THR A 66 -18.85 25.63 0.99
CA THR A 66 -19.41 25.14 -0.27
C THR A 66 -18.40 24.42 -1.16
N GLY A 67 -17.15 24.28 -0.71
CA GLY A 67 -15.99 23.73 -1.44
C GLY A 67 -16.02 22.21 -1.69
N GLY A 68 -17.20 21.60 -1.75
CA GLY A 68 -17.40 20.17 -2.01
C GLY A 68 -17.42 19.77 -3.49
N THR A 69 -17.12 20.71 -4.40
CA THR A 69 -17.17 20.51 -5.86
C THR A 69 -16.25 19.37 -6.31
N ASN A 70 -15.01 19.33 -5.81
CA ASN A 70 -14.03 18.30 -6.19
C ASN A 70 -14.47 16.89 -5.76
N ALA A 71 -14.89 16.74 -4.50
CA ALA A 71 -15.34 15.46 -3.97
C ALA A 71 -16.61 14.97 -4.69
N THR A 72 -17.55 15.87 -4.96
CA THR A 72 -18.79 15.53 -5.66
C THR A 72 -18.55 15.19 -7.13
N ALA A 73 -17.64 15.91 -7.81
CA ALA A 73 -17.26 15.61 -9.19
C ALA A 73 -16.51 14.27 -9.31
N GLN A 74 -15.61 13.95 -8.37
CA GLN A 74 -14.96 12.64 -8.34
C GLN A 74 -15.95 11.51 -8.11
N ALA A 75 -16.91 11.68 -7.20
CA ALA A 75 -18.00 10.73 -6.99
C ALA A 75 -18.86 10.57 -8.25
N TYR A 76 -19.23 11.67 -8.91
CA TYR A 76 -19.96 11.66 -10.18
C TYR A 76 -19.22 10.83 -11.25
N ILE A 77 -17.92 11.07 -11.43
CA ILE A 77 -17.11 10.31 -12.40
C ILE A 77 -17.02 8.83 -12.01
N ALA A 78 -16.89 8.53 -10.72
CA ALA A 78 -16.87 7.15 -10.25
C ALA A 78 -18.22 6.43 -10.48
N ASP A 79 -19.35 7.14 -10.40
CA ASP A 79 -20.69 6.59 -10.66
C ASP A 79 -20.90 6.25 -12.14
N VAL A 80 -20.31 7.03 -13.06
CA VAL A 80 -20.50 6.86 -14.52
C VAL A 80 -19.37 6.07 -15.20
N THR A 81 -18.34 5.65 -14.46
CA THR A 81 -17.21 4.87 -15.00
C THR A 81 -17.22 3.44 -14.49
N THR A 82 -16.94 2.48 -15.37
CA THR A 82 -16.78 1.08 -14.97
C THR A 82 -15.50 0.90 -14.13
N PRO A 83 -15.40 -0.14 -13.28
CA PRO A 83 -14.20 -0.38 -12.46
C PRO A 83 -12.89 -0.39 -13.25
N GLU A 84 -12.90 -0.94 -14.47
CA GLU A 84 -11.74 -1.05 -15.36
C GLU A 84 -11.34 0.30 -15.95
N GLN A 85 -12.30 1.21 -16.15
CA GLN A 85 -12.07 2.54 -16.73
C GLN A 85 -11.92 3.64 -15.68
N ARG A 86 -12.15 3.33 -14.39
CA ARG A 86 -12.16 4.30 -13.30
C ARG A 86 -10.86 5.09 -13.18
N ALA A 87 -9.71 4.41 -13.31
CA ALA A 87 -8.40 5.07 -13.29
C ALA A 87 -8.25 6.11 -14.42
N ARG A 88 -8.73 5.78 -15.63
CA ARG A 88 -8.73 6.70 -16.77
C ARG A 88 -9.68 7.88 -16.55
N GLY A 89 -10.89 7.61 -16.03
CA GLY A 89 -11.86 8.65 -15.70
C GLY A 89 -11.35 9.64 -14.67
N LEU A 90 -10.78 9.14 -13.56
CA LEU A 90 -10.14 9.97 -12.54
C LEU A 90 -8.91 10.71 -13.08
N GLY A 91 -8.18 10.12 -14.02
CA GLY A 91 -7.07 10.78 -14.71
C GLY A 91 -7.50 12.02 -15.49
N ILE A 92 -8.66 12.01 -16.16
CA ILE A 92 -9.21 13.18 -16.87
C ILE A 92 -9.54 14.31 -15.88
N VAL A 93 -10.08 13.98 -14.71
CA VAL A 93 -10.32 14.96 -13.64
C VAL A 93 -9.01 15.59 -13.18
N GLY A 94 -7.96 14.79 -13.00
CA GLY A 94 -6.62 15.29 -12.68
C GLY A 94 -6.04 16.23 -13.75
N ALA A 95 -6.21 15.90 -15.03
CA ALA A 95 -5.79 16.76 -16.14
C ALA A 95 -6.55 18.10 -16.16
N ALA A 96 -7.87 18.08 -15.92
CA ALA A 96 -8.69 19.28 -15.82
C ALA A 96 -8.26 20.18 -14.64
N PHE A 97 -7.92 19.59 -13.49
CA PHE A 97 -7.36 20.32 -12.36
C PHE A 97 -6.04 21.02 -12.72
N GLY A 98 -5.13 20.33 -13.41
CA GLY A 98 -3.87 20.90 -13.88
C GLY A 98 -4.07 22.08 -14.85
N LEU A 99 -5.02 21.97 -15.79
CA LEU A 99 -5.40 23.07 -16.68
C LEU A 99 -5.95 24.27 -15.91
N GLY A 100 -6.78 24.03 -14.89
CA GLY A 100 -7.27 25.08 -14.00
C GLY A 100 -6.14 25.80 -13.26
N LEU A 101 -5.15 25.05 -12.76
CA LEU A 101 -3.97 25.61 -12.08
C LEU A 101 -3.05 26.41 -13.02
N MET A 102 -3.05 26.09 -14.32
CA MET A 102 -2.33 26.86 -15.34
C MET A 102 -3.09 28.14 -15.73
N LEU A 103 -4.38 28.03 -16.06
CA LEU A 103 -5.18 29.14 -16.60
C LEU A 103 -5.64 30.11 -15.52
N GLY A 104 -5.96 29.63 -14.31
CA GLY A 104 -6.51 30.43 -13.23
C GLY A 104 -5.60 31.60 -12.82
N PRO A 105 -4.34 31.33 -12.40
CA PRO A 105 -3.40 32.39 -12.04
C PRO A 105 -3.03 33.30 -13.21
N ALA A 106 -2.97 32.79 -14.44
CA ALA A 106 -2.72 33.60 -15.63
C ALA A 106 -3.84 34.62 -15.87
N LEU A 107 -5.10 34.16 -15.83
CA LEU A 107 -6.28 35.02 -15.95
C LEU A 107 -6.41 35.97 -14.75
N GLY A 108 -6.15 35.48 -13.54
CA GLY A 108 -6.18 36.29 -12.32
C GLY A 108 -5.13 37.41 -12.36
N GLY A 109 -3.90 37.11 -12.76
CA GLY A 109 -2.84 38.10 -12.96
C GLY A 109 -3.21 39.14 -14.02
N LEU A 110 -3.73 38.70 -15.17
CA LEU A 110 -4.20 39.59 -16.23
C LEU A 110 -5.32 40.54 -15.74
N LEU A 111 -6.37 39.99 -15.11
CA LEU A 111 -7.51 40.76 -14.61
C LEU A 111 -7.10 41.71 -13.48
N SER A 112 -6.17 41.30 -12.62
CA SER A 112 -5.66 42.15 -11.53
C SER A 112 -5.02 43.44 -12.04
N GLY A 113 -4.52 43.42 -13.29
CA GLY A 113 -3.98 44.57 -13.99
C GLY A 113 -4.99 45.69 -14.26
N TYR A 114 -6.29 45.42 -14.18
CA TYR A 114 -7.37 46.40 -14.31
C TYR A 114 -8.00 46.77 -12.96
N GLY A 115 -7.70 46.00 -11.91
CA GLY A 115 -8.22 46.20 -10.56
C GLY A 115 -8.13 44.92 -9.75
N LEU A 116 -7.73 45.02 -8.48
CA LEU A 116 -7.53 43.87 -7.59
C LEU A 116 -8.83 43.10 -7.27
N TRP A 117 -9.99 43.74 -7.44
CA TRP A 117 -11.31 43.15 -7.25
C TRP A 117 -11.80 42.33 -8.45
N LEU A 118 -11.30 42.62 -9.66
CA LEU A 118 -11.79 42.04 -10.91
C LEU A 118 -11.54 40.52 -11.04
N PRO A 119 -10.41 39.95 -10.58
CA PRO A 119 -10.20 38.49 -10.58
C PRO A 119 -11.32 37.73 -9.86
N ALA A 120 -11.85 38.28 -8.76
CA ALA A 120 -12.95 37.66 -8.02
C ALA A 120 -14.24 37.59 -8.86
N PHE A 121 -14.61 38.68 -9.54
CA PHE A 121 -15.75 38.64 -10.46
C PHE A 121 -15.52 37.76 -11.69
N GLY A 122 -14.27 37.66 -12.17
CA GLY A 122 -13.88 36.72 -13.20
C GLY A 122 -14.15 35.26 -12.76
N ALA A 123 -13.71 34.90 -11.56
CA ALA A 123 -13.96 33.58 -10.98
C ALA A 123 -15.46 33.31 -10.75
N ALA A 124 -16.21 34.30 -10.26
CA ALA A 124 -17.66 34.21 -10.12
C ALA A 124 -18.36 33.96 -11.47
N THR A 125 -17.92 34.66 -12.53
CA THR A 125 -18.47 34.50 -13.89
C THR A 125 -18.24 33.08 -14.40
N VAL A 126 -17.04 32.53 -14.21
CA VAL A 126 -16.72 31.13 -14.56
C VAL A 126 -17.60 30.16 -13.78
N ALA A 127 -17.81 30.39 -12.47
CA ALA A 127 -18.69 29.57 -11.66
C ALA A 127 -20.15 29.61 -12.14
N VAL A 128 -20.67 30.80 -12.51
CA VAL A 128 -22.02 30.96 -13.07
C VAL A 128 -22.16 30.25 -14.43
N ILE A 129 -21.15 30.34 -15.30
CA ILE A 129 -21.13 29.60 -16.56
C ILE A 129 -21.17 28.08 -16.29
N ASN A 130 -20.42 27.59 -15.30
CA ASN A 130 -20.42 26.19 -14.90
C ASN A 130 -21.79 25.73 -14.36
N ILE A 131 -22.50 26.59 -13.62
CA ILE A 131 -23.88 26.32 -13.19
C ILE A 131 -24.80 26.18 -14.41
N GLY A 132 -24.72 27.11 -15.36
CA GLY A 132 -25.47 27.04 -16.61
C GLY A 132 -25.19 25.76 -17.39
N PHE A 133 -23.91 25.38 -17.52
CA PHE A 133 -23.50 24.12 -18.13
C PHE A 133 -24.06 22.90 -17.37
N GLY A 134 -23.98 22.87 -16.05
CA GLY A 134 -24.52 21.77 -15.24
C GLY A 134 -26.05 21.67 -15.26
N LEU A 135 -26.75 22.79 -15.48
CA LEU A 135 -28.21 22.81 -15.65
C LEU A 135 -28.66 22.32 -17.03
N LEU A 136 -27.88 22.60 -18.09
CA LEU A 136 -28.27 22.28 -19.46
C LEU A 136 -27.71 20.96 -19.99
N VAL A 137 -26.50 20.58 -19.57
CA VAL A 137 -25.74 19.49 -20.19
C VAL A 137 -25.55 18.30 -19.26
N LEU A 138 -25.37 18.52 -17.96
CA LEU A 138 -24.98 17.46 -17.04
C LEU A 138 -26.21 16.66 -16.56
N PRO A 139 -26.30 15.34 -16.84
CA PRO A 139 -27.37 14.50 -16.29
C PRO A 139 -27.13 14.17 -14.81
N GLU A 140 -28.09 13.51 -14.16
CA GLU A 140 -27.89 12.97 -12.80
C GLU A 140 -27.18 11.61 -12.90
N SER A 141 -26.09 11.41 -12.16
CA SER A 141 -25.34 10.15 -12.14
C SER A 141 -25.89 9.14 -11.14
N LEU A 142 -26.53 9.59 -10.05
CA LEU A 142 -26.99 8.72 -8.96
C LEU A 142 -28.52 8.49 -9.00
N PRO A 143 -28.98 7.29 -9.43
CA PRO A 143 -30.40 6.95 -9.49
C PRO A 143 -31.05 6.96 -8.10
N LEU A 144 -32.36 7.26 -8.04
CA LEU A 144 -33.12 7.37 -6.80
C LEU A 144 -33.04 6.12 -5.90
N GLU A 145 -32.93 4.94 -6.51
CA GLU A 145 -32.86 3.65 -5.82
C GLU A 145 -31.55 3.44 -5.05
N HIS A 146 -30.47 4.07 -5.50
CA HIS A 146 -29.12 3.94 -4.91
C HIS A 146 -28.82 5.04 -3.89
N ARG A 147 -29.77 5.93 -3.62
CA ARG A 147 -29.58 7.07 -2.69
C ARG A 147 -29.62 6.62 -1.24
N SER A 148 -28.73 7.18 -0.44
CA SER A 148 -28.65 6.88 0.99
C SER A 148 -29.89 7.38 1.74
N ARG A 149 -30.43 6.54 2.63
CA ARG A 149 -31.57 6.87 3.51
C ARG A 149 -31.17 7.03 4.98
N GLY A 150 -29.90 6.80 5.30
CA GLY A 150 -29.36 6.88 6.64
C GLY A 150 -29.16 8.32 7.14
N PRO A 151 -28.75 8.48 8.41
CA PRO A 151 -28.36 9.78 8.95
C PRO A 151 -27.17 10.36 8.19
N LEU A 152 -27.11 11.70 8.10
CA LEU A 152 -25.96 12.39 7.50
C LEU A 152 -24.71 12.15 8.34
N ASN A 153 -23.61 11.77 7.70
CA ASN A 153 -22.32 11.69 8.37
C ASN A 153 -21.71 13.09 8.46
N VAL A 154 -21.60 13.59 9.68
CA VAL A 154 -21.03 14.91 9.98
C VAL A 154 -19.64 14.83 10.61
N ASN A 155 -19.12 13.63 10.89
CA ASN A 155 -17.88 13.47 11.64
C ASN A 155 -16.66 13.42 10.68
N PRO A 156 -15.82 14.46 10.62
CA PRO A 156 -14.64 14.48 9.75
C PRO A 156 -13.52 13.56 10.23
N PHE A 157 -13.55 13.12 11.49
CA PHE A 157 -12.45 12.36 12.09
C PHE A 157 -12.55 10.84 11.88
N ILE A 158 -13.69 10.33 11.43
CA ILE A 158 -13.90 8.88 11.27
C ILE A 158 -12.92 8.27 10.26
N GLN A 159 -12.47 9.05 9.28
CA GLN A 159 -11.53 8.65 8.25
C GLN A 159 -10.10 8.42 8.78
N PHE A 160 -9.73 9.02 9.93
CA PHE A 160 -8.40 8.81 10.53
C PHE A 160 -8.24 7.43 11.15
N VAL A 161 -9.33 6.77 11.54
CA VAL A 161 -9.29 5.40 12.04
C VAL A 161 -8.71 4.45 10.97
N ALA A 162 -8.98 4.73 9.69
CA ALA A 162 -8.47 3.95 8.57
C ALA A 162 -6.95 4.10 8.36
N LEU A 163 -6.31 5.12 8.95
CA LEU A 163 -4.86 5.32 8.89
C LEU A 163 -4.09 4.46 9.89
N GLN A 164 -4.79 3.77 10.81
CA GLN A 164 -4.17 2.84 11.77
C GLN A 164 -3.61 1.61 11.03
N SER A 165 -2.28 1.53 10.98
CA SER A 165 -1.58 0.57 10.12
C SER A 165 -0.16 0.23 10.61
N GLY A 166 0.51 -0.68 9.91
CA GLY A 166 1.87 -1.15 10.22
C GLY A 166 2.99 -0.10 10.03
N ARG A 167 4.21 -0.45 10.43
CA ARG A 167 5.38 0.45 10.44
C ARG A 167 5.69 1.07 9.07
N TYR A 168 5.61 0.28 8.00
CA TYR A 168 5.80 0.73 6.61
C TYR A 168 4.83 1.85 6.24
N LEU A 169 3.52 1.61 6.42
CA LEU A 169 2.49 2.53 6.00
C LEU A 169 2.54 3.83 6.82
N ARG A 170 2.84 3.76 8.13
CA ARG A 170 3.08 4.97 8.93
C ARG A 170 4.24 5.82 8.40
N GLY A 171 5.33 5.19 7.96
CA GLY A 171 6.47 5.91 7.39
C GLY A 171 6.14 6.58 6.04
N MET A 172 5.33 5.92 5.20
CA MET A 172 4.81 6.53 3.97
C MET A 172 3.84 7.68 4.25
N LEU A 173 2.89 7.49 5.16
CA LEU A 173 1.92 8.53 5.55
C LEU A 173 2.62 9.75 6.16
N LEU A 174 3.65 9.54 6.98
CA LEU A 174 4.49 10.63 7.52
C LEU A 174 5.21 11.37 6.39
N ALA A 175 5.78 10.66 5.41
CA ALA A 175 6.41 11.30 4.26
C ALA A 175 5.42 12.15 3.46
N ILE A 176 4.23 11.63 3.18
CA ILE A 176 3.17 12.39 2.47
C ILE A 176 2.73 13.61 3.28
N PHE A 177 2.56 13.46 4.60
CA PHE A 177 2.18 14.57 5.49
C PHE A 177 3.23 15.69 5.47
N LEU A 178 4.50 15.37 5.69
CA LEU A 178 5.60 16.35 5.73
C LEU A 178 5.77 17.05 4.38
N LEU A 179 5.69 16.29 3.29
CA LEU A 179 5.73 16.81 1.91
C LEU A 179 4.63 17.84 1.67
N ASN A 180 3.39 17.50 1.99
CA ASN A 180 2.25 18.38 1.73
C ASN A 180 2.19 19.55 2.71
N LEU A 181 2.66 19.39 3.95
CA LEU A 181 2.78 20.48 4.91
C LEU A 181 3.76 21.56 4.40
N ALA A 182 4.91 21.15 3.86
CA ALA A 182 5.87 22.05 3.24
C ALA A 182 5.27 22.79 2.04
N PHE A 183 4.60 22.04 1.15
CA PHE A 183 4.02 22.60 -0.07
C PHE A 183 2.85 23.56 0.21
N ALA A 184 1.99 23.24 1.18
CA ALA A 184 0.86 24.07 1.58
C ALA A 184 1.32 25.43 2.12
N GLY A 185 2.35 25.45 2.97
CA GLY A 185 2.91 26.69 3.51
C GLY A 185 3.59 27.56 2.44
N LEU A 186 4.25 26.92 1.47
CA LEU A 186 4.89 27.58 0.34
C LEU A 186 3.86 28.32 -0.54
N GLN A 187 2.78 27.62 -0.91
CA GLN A 187 1.78 28.13 -1.83
C GLN A 187 1.13 29.43 -1.33
N SER A 188 0.86 29.54 -0.03
CA SER A 188 0.22 30.73 0.55
C SER A 188 1.16 31.91 0.73
N ASN A 189 2.48 31.70 0.83
CA ASN A 189 3.46 32.76 1.10
C ASN A 189 4.27 33.18 -0.12
N PHE A 190 4.20 32.44 -1.23
CA PHE A 190 4.99 32.73 -2.41
C PHE A 190 4.79 34.15 -2.97
N PRO A 191 3.55 34.65 -3.16
CA PRO A 191 3.36 36.02 -3.63
C PRO A 191 3.98 37.06 -2.70
N LEU A 192 3.88 36.88 -1.38
CA LEU A 192 4.48 37.78 -0.38
C LEU A 192 6.00 37.75 -0.43
N PHE A 193 6.60 36.57 -0.55
CA PHE A 193 8.04 36.42 -0.73
C PHE A 193 8.52 37.12 -2.00
N SER A 194 7.83 36.91 -3.12
CA SER A 194 8.21 37.52 -4.39
C SER A 194 8.08 39.05 -4.39
N MET A 195 7.08 39.57 -3.68
CA MET A 195 6.85 41.01 -3.52
C MET A 195 7.96 41.62 -2.67
N GLU A 196 8.26 41.05 -1.51
CA GLU A 196 9.27 41.60 -0.59
C GLU A 196 10.71 41.46 -1.14
N GLN A 197 11.01 40.35 -1.80
CA GLN A 197 12.38 40.02 -2.24
C GLN A 197 12.71 40.57 -3.64
N PHE A 198 11.71 40.64 -4.54
CA PHE A 198 11.93 40.95 -5.96
C PHE A 198 11.01 42.05 -6.51
N ASP A 199 10.17 42.68 -5.67
CA ASP A 199 9.20 43.71 -6.06
C ASP A 199 8.21 43.24 -7.14
N TRP A 200 7.88 41.94 -7.11
CA TRP A 200 6.93 41.35 -8.05
C TRP A 200 5.50 41.79 -7.74
N ASP A 201 4.76 42.08 -8.81
CA ASP A 201 3.33 42.39 -8.73
C ASP A 201 2.45 41.14 -8.96
N ALA A 202 1.13 41.35 -9.07
CA ALA A 202 0.18 40.28 -9.33
C ALA A 202 0.29 39.69 -10.74
N ARG A 203 0.78 40.45 -11.74
CA ARG A 203 0.99 39.97 -13.11
C ARG A 203 2.20 39.06 -13.17
N ASP A 204 3.30 39.44 -12.53
CA ASP A 204 4.52 38.62 -12.44
C ASP A 204 4.22 37.27 -11.77
N ASN A 205 3.50 37.32 -10.64
CA ASN A 205 3.03 36.12 -9.94
C ASN A 205 2.09 35.27 -10.81
N GLY A 206 1.18 35.91 -11.56
CA GLY A 206 0.30 35.21 -12.49
C GLY A 206 1.05 34.43 -13.58
N LEU A 207 2.07 35.05 -14.19
CA LEU A 207 2.93 34.40 -15.19
C LEU A 207 3.77 33.27 -14.56
N PHE A 208 4.28 33.49 -13.35
CA PHE A 208 5.04 32.49 -12.62
C PHE A 208 4.21 31.23 -12.34
N PHE A 209 2.98 31.37 -11.84
CA PHE A 209 2.10 30.22 -11.60
C PHE A 209 1.60 29.57 -12.91
N ALA A 210 1.44 30.35 -13.99
CA ALA A 210 1.17 29.78 -15.30
C ALA A 210 2.32 28.85 -15.75
N PHE A 211 3.57 29.26 -15.52
CA PHE A 211 4.75 28.42 -15.77
C PHE A 211 4.76 27.17 -14.89
N VAL A 212 4.40 27.28 -13.60
CA VAL A 212 4.21 26.12 -12.71
C VAL A 212 3.19 25.14 -13.32
N GLY A 213 2.07 25.65 -13.83
CA GLY A 213 1.05 24.85 -14.51
C GLY A 213 1.58 24.11 -15.74
N VAL A 214 2.38 24.78 -16.58
CA VAL A 214 3.05 24.13 -17.73
C VAL A 214 3.99 23.02 -17.25
N CYS A 215 4.80 23.27 -16.23
CA CYS A 215 5.67 22.23 -15.65
C CYS A 215 4.85 21.04 -15.14
N ALA A 216 3.74 21.28 -14.44
CA ALA A 216 2.86 20.22 -13.93
C ALA A 216 2.26 19.37 -15.06
N VAL A 217 1.80 19.99 -16.15
CA VAL A 217 1.29 19.26 -17.33
C VAL A 217 2.37 18.39 -17.97
N VAL A 218 3.59 18.91 -18.10
CA VAL A 218 4.72 18.14 -18.66
C VAL A 218 5.12 16.99 -17.74
N THR A 219 5.22 17.23 -16.43
CA THR A 219 5.72 16.23 -15.48
C THR A 219 4.68 15.15 -15.19
N GLN A 220 3.44 15.52 -14.91
CA GLN A 220 2.36 14.58 -14.60
C GLN A 220 1.72 13.97 -15.84
N GLY A 221 1.55 14.75 -16.92
CA GLY A 221 0.86 14.30 -18.13
C GLY A 221 1.74 13.48 -19.09
N LEU A 222 3.05 13.76 -19.14
CA LEU A 222 3.97 13.08 -20.08
C LEU A 222 5.04 12.28 -19.34
N LEU A 223 5.82 12.93 -18.48
CA LEU A 223 7.06 12.34 -17.96
C LEU A 223 6.81 11.17 -17.01
N LEU A 224 5.78 11.27 -16.15
CA LEU A 224 5.42 10.22 -15.21
C LEU A 224 5.12 8.88 -15.93
N GLY A 225 4.31 8.91 -16.99
CA GLY A 225 3.96 7.71 -17.75
C GLY A 225 5.15 7.05 -18.46
N VAL A 226 6.19 7.84 -18.80
CA VAL A 226 7.42 7.33 -19.43
C VAL A 226 8.40 6.78 -18.39
N LEU A 227 8.56 7.46 -17.25
CA LEU A 227 9.55 7.10 -16.24
C LEU A 227 9.06 6.01 -15.28
N GLN A 228 7.77 5.99 -14.93
CA GLN A 228 7.21 5.04 -13.95
C GLN A 228 7.46 3.57 -14.32
N PRO A 229 7.22 3.11 -15.56
CA PRO A 229 7.48 1.72 -15.93
C PRO A 229 8.97 1.35 -15.95
N ARG A 230 9.86 2.34 -16.12
CA ARG A 230 11.31 2.11 -16.27
C ARG A 230 12.06 2.14 -14.95
N ILE A 231 11.67 3.05 -14.06
CA ILE A 231 12.40 3.38 -12.83
C ILE A 231 11.72 2.75 -11.60
N GLY A 232 10.43 2.50 -11.67
CA GLY A 232 9.61 2.01 -10.57
C GLY A 232 9.23 3.09 -9.56
N GLU A 233 8.13 2.87 -8.84
CA GLU A 233 7.49 3.88 -7.98
C GLU A 233 8.39 4.30 -6.82
N ARG A 234 9.08 3.35 -6.17
CA ARG A 234 9.99 3.66 -5.05
C ARG A 234 11.09 4.64 -5.44
N ARG A 235 11.81 4.35 -6.53
CA ARG A 235 12.95 5.17 -6.95
C ARG A 235 12.48 6.54 -7.43
N LEU A 236 11.32 6.61 -8.11
CA LEU A 236 10.69 7.87 -8.47
C LEU A 236 10.30 8.72 -7.26
N ALA A 237 9.68 8.11 -6.25
CA ALA A 237 9.32 8.79 -5.02
C ALA A 237 10.56 9.39 -4.32
N LEU A 238 11.61 8.59 -4.13
CA LEU A 238 12.83 9.03 -3.47
C LEU A 238 13.60 10.07 -4.29
N PHE A 239 13.69 9.90 -5.60
CA PHE A 239 14.33 10.89 -6.48
C PHE A 239 13.57 12.21 -6.48
N GLY A 240 12.24 12.16 -6.62
CA GLY A 240 11.39 13.36 -6.64
C GLY A 240 11.47 14.13 -5.32
N LEU A 241 11.41 13.44 -4.17
CA LEU A 241 11.55 14.04 -2.85
C LEU A 241 12.93 14.68 -2.64
N ALA A 242 14.01 13.99 -3.02
CA ALA A 242 15.37 14.53 -2.89
C ALA A 242 15.58 15.78 -3.76
N LEU A 243 15.12 15.73 -5.01
CA LEU A 243 15.19 16.86 -5.93
C LEU A 243 14.40 18.06 -5.40
N MET A 244 13.19 17.82 -4.90
CA MET A 244 12.34 18.87 -4.36
C MET A 244 12.91 19.48 -3.08
N ALA A 245 13.45 18.67 -2.16
CA ALA A 245 14.12 19.17 -0.96
C ALA A 245 15.29 20.10 -1.31
N LEU A 246 16.15 19.68 -2.24
CA LEU A 246 17.28 20.49 -2.69
C LEU A 246 16.81 21.80 -3.34
N ALA A 247 15.84 21.72 -4.27
CA ALA A 247 15.34 22.90 -4.97
C ALA A 247 14.71 23.92 -4.00
N LEU A 248 13.96 23.46 -3.00
CA LEU A 248 13.38 24.34 -1.97
C LEU A 248 14.44 25.03 -1.10
N LEU A 249 15.49 24.32 -0.71
CA LEU A 249 16.61 24.91 0.03
C LEU A 249 17.33 25.99 -0.81
N LEU A 250 17.43 25.78 -2.13
CA LEU A 250 18.06 26.73 -3.04
C LEU A 250 17.20 27.97 -3.28
N VAL A 251 15.86 27.89 -3.23
CA VAL A 251 14.97 29.06 -3.41
C VAL A 251 15.26 30.14 -2.38
N ALA A 252 15.55 29.76 -1.14
CA ALA A 252 15.88 30.70 -0.07
C ALA A 252 17.17 31.50 -0.30
N LEU A 253 18.03 31.05 -1.22
CA LEU A 253 19.33 31.65 -1.51
C LEU A 253 19.32 32.44 -2.83
N VAL A 254 18.16 32.60 -3.47
CA VAL A 254 18.06 33.20 -4.79
C VAL A 254 18.32 34.72 -4.74
N PRO A 255 19.36 35.23 -5.43
CA PRO A 255 19.64 36.66 -5.47
C PRO A 255 18.86 37.39 -6.56
N GLN A 256 18.34 36.68 -7.58
CA GLN A 256 17.73 37.26 -8.77
C GLN A 256 16.47 36.49 -9.16
N ALA A 257 15.38 37.20 -9.46
CA ALA A 257 14.06 36.62 -9.65
C ALA A 257 13.98 35.56 -10.77
N TRP A 258 14.74 35.72 -11.86
CA TRP A 258 14.71 34.77 -12.98
C TRP A 258 15.20 33.36 -12.60
N LEU A 259 16.04 33.24 -11.56
CA LEU A 259 16.51 31.95 -11.05
C LEU A 259 15.39 31.13 -10.39
N LEU A 260 14.25 31.76 -10.05
CA LEU A 260 13.09 31.03 -9.53
C LEU A 260 12.49 30.09 -10.57
N TYR A 261 12.48 30.45 -11.85
CA TYR A 261 11.90 29.61 -12.92
C TYR A 261 12.55 28.23 -13.03
N PRO A 262 13.88 28.08 -13.18
CA PRO A 262 14.49 26.75 -13.23
C PRO A 262 14.31 25.99 -11.90
N LEU A 263 14.42 26.65 -10.75
CA LEU A 263 14.24 25.99 -9.44
C LEU A 263 12.81 25.48 -9.25
N VAL A 264 11.82 26.24 -9.69
CA VAL A 264 10.41 25.85 -9.65
C VAL A 264 10.10 24.76 -10.66
N GLY A 265 10.77 24.77 -11.82
CA GLY A 265 10.76 23.61 -12.72
C GLY A 265 11.24 22.34 -12.02
N LEU A 266 12.31 22.41 -11.20
CA LEU A 266 12.79 21.28 -10.40
C LEU A 266 11.82 20.90 -9.27
N ILE A 267 11.17 21.87 -8.61
CA ILE A 267 10.14 21.60 -7.59
C ILE A 267 8.92 20.92 -8.23
N ALA A 268 8.46 21.40 -9.38
CA ALA A 268 7.34 20.84 -10.13
C ALA A 268 7.66 19.44 -10.68
N LEU A 269 8.91 19.21 -11.10
CA LEU A 269 9.41 17.87 -11.46
C LEU A 269 9.45 16.95 -10.24
N GLY A 270 10.02 17.41 -9.12
CA GLY A 270 10.13 16.63 -7.90
C GLY A 270 8.75 16.23 -7.34
N SER A 271 7.84 17.19 -7.18
CA SER A 271 6.47 16.96 -6.72
C SER A 271 5.64 16.11 -7.70
N GLY A 272 5.76 16.37 -9.01
CA GLY A 272 5.07 15.64 -10.07
C GLY A 272 5.47 14.16 -10.15
N LEU A 273 6.68 13.81 -9.72
CA LEU A 273 7.12 12.42 -9.60
C LEU A 273 6.82 11.83 -8.21
N ALA A 274 7.01 12.61 -7.13
CA ALA A 274 6.91 12.10 -5.77
C ALA A 274 5.47 11.83 -5.30
N ILE A 275 4.53 12.77 -5.52
CA ILE A 275 3.17 12.66 -4.99
C ILE A 275 2.44 11.42 -5.57
N PRO A 276 2.44 11.21 -6.91
CA PRO A 276 1.77 10.04 -7.48
C PRO A 276 2.43 8.74 -7.06
N ALA A 277 3.77 8.69 -7.03
CA ALA A 277 4.51 7.49 -6.66
C ALA A 277 4.31 7.11 -5.19
N LEU A 278 4.33 8.07 -4.25
CA LEU A 278 4.03 7.81 -2.83
C LEU A 278 2.58 7.33 -2.64
N THR A 279 1.63 7.92 -3.36
CA THR A 279 0.22 7.53 -3.29
C THR A 279 0.02 6.11 -3.83
N ALA A 280 0.69 5.76 -4.93
CA ALA A 280 0.65 4.43 -5.51
C ALA A 280 1.23 3.37 -4.55
N LEU A 281 2.41 3.62 -3.96
CA LEU A 281 3.04 2.76 -2.95
C LEU A 281 2.14 2.53 -1.73
N VAL A 282 1.46 3.57 -1.25
CA VAL A 282 0.49 3.45 -0.15
C VAL A 282 -0.72 2.62 -0.55
N SER A 283 -1.24 2.86 -1.76
CA SER A 283 -2.44 2.18 -2.24
C SER A 283 -2.25 0.69 -2.52
N GLY A 284 -1.05 0.30 -3.00
CA GLY A 284 -0.75 -1.09 -3.37
C GLY A 284 -0.56 -2.03 -2.18
N GLN A 285 -0.48 -1.50 -0.95
CA GLN A 285 -0.21 -2.28 0.27
C GLN A 285 -1.49 -2.74 0.98
N VAL A 286 -2.66 -2.32 0.51
CA VAL A 286 -3.92 -2.59 1.21
C VAL A 286 -4.91 -3.16 0.21
N GLY A 287 -5.56 -4.27 0.56
CA GLY A 287 -6.52 -4.93 -0.33
C GLY A 287 -7.70 -4.02 -0.70
N GLU A 288 -8.34 -4.31 -1.84
CA GLU A 288 -9.40 -3.49 -2.46
C GLU A 288 -10.50 -3.04 -1.48
N GLN A 289 -10.82 -3.87 -0.48
CA GLN A 289 -11.85 -3.60 0.54
C GLN A 289 -11.50 -2.45 1.50
N ARG A 290 -10.20 -2.20 1.74
CA ARG A 290 -9.70 -1.14 2.65
C ARG A 290 -9.14 0.07 1.92
N GLN A 291 -8.96 -0.03 0.60
CA GLN A 291 -8.36 1.02 -0.23
C GLN A 291 -9.16 2.33 -0.18
N GLY A 292 -10.49 2.26 -0.26
CA GLY A 292 -11.36 3.45 -0.17
C GLY A 292 -11.25 4.16 1.18
N ALA A 293 -11.21 3.41 2.28
CA ALA A 293 -11.06 3.96 3.62
C ALA A 293 -9.68 4.60 3.83
N LEU A 294 -8.61 3.95 3.33
CA LEU A 294 -7.25 4.51 3.37
C LEU A 294 -7.15 5.81 2.56
N MET A 295 -7.72 5.84 1.35
CA MET A 295 -7.72 7.03 0.50
C MET A 295 -8.54 8.17 1.11
N GLY A 296 -9.68 7.85 1.73
CA GLY A 296 -10.45 8.82 2.52
C GLY A 296 -9.63 9.38 3.68
N GLY A 297 -8.96 8.52 4.44
CA GLY A 297 -8.04 8.92 5.52
C GLY A 297 -6.89 9.79 5.02
N LEU A 298 -6.31 9.45 3.87
CA LEU A 298 -5.24 10.22 3.24
C LEU A 298 -5.71 11.63 2.90
N GLN A 299 -6.90 11.79 2.32
CA GLN A 299 -7.47 13.12 2.04
C GLN A 299 -7.70 13.94 3.31
N SER A 300 -8.22 13.32 4.39
CA SER A 300 -8.36 14.00 5.68
C SER A 300 -7.01 14.44 6.26
N LEU A 301 -5.96 13.63 6.10
CA LEU A 301 -4.59 13.98 6.49
C LEU A 301 -4.07 15.18 5.68
N LEU A 302 -4.33 15.21 4.37
CA LEU A 302 -3.98 16.33 3.49
C LEU A 302 -4.73 17.61 3.87
N SER A 303 -6.01 17.55 4.23
CA SER A 303 -6.76 18.73 4.70
C SER A 303 -6.11 19.37 5.93
N VAL A 304 -5.58 18.58 6.85
CA VAL A 304 -4.85 19.11 8.02
C VAL A 304 -3.60 19.88 7.58
N THR A 305 -2.87 19.40 6.57
CA THR A 305 -1.70 20.12 6.05
C THR A 305 -2.07 21.47 5.44
N LEU A 306 -3.23 21.59 4.79
CA LEU A 306 -3.74 22.84 4.23
C LEU A 306 -4.22 23.83 5.30
N ILE A 307 -4.59 23.35 6.50
CA ILE A 307 -4.93 24.20 7.64
C ILE A 307 -3.66 24.69 8.33
N VAL A 308 -2.72 23.78 8.65
CA VAL A 308 -1.55 24.10 9.47
C VAL A 308 -0.44 24.78 8.67
N GLY A 309 -0.20 24.34 7.44
CA GLY A 309 0.91 24.79 6.59
C GLY A 309 0.93 26.31 6.38
N PRO A 310 -0.15 26.92 5.87
CA PRO A 310 -0.21 28.36 5.64
C PRO A 310 -0.01 29.20 6.90
N VAL A 311 -0.56 28.76 8.04
CA VAL A 311 -0.40 29.45 9.33
C VAL A 311 1.04 29.38 9.80
N LEU A 312 1.65 28.19 9.79
CA LEU A 312 3.03 27.99 10.21
C LEU A 312 3.99 28.80 9.33
N ALA A 313 3.83 28.73 8.01
CA ALA A 313 4.67 29.46 7.09
C ALA A 313 4.49 30.98 7.22
N GLY A 314 3.26 31.47 7.46
CA GLY A 314 3.02 32.89 7.71
C GLY A 314 3.64 33.39 9.01
N LEU A 315 3.53 32.63 10.11
CA LEU A 315 4.16 32.99 11.39
C LEU A 315 5.69 33.04 11.29
N ILE A 316 6.27 32.12 10.53
CA ILE A 316 7.72 32.06 10.29
C ILE A 316 8.16 33.20 9.36
N PHE A 317 7.36 33.51 8.33
CA PHE A 317 7.60 34.65 7.44
C PHE A 317 7.66 35.95 8.25
N ASP A 318 6.67 36.19 9.11
CA ASP A 318 6.57 37.40 9.93
C ASP A 318 7.68 37.47 11.00
N GLY A 319 8.05 36.32 11.61
CA GLY A 319 8.98 36.29 12.74
C GLY A 319 10.47 36.15 12.40
N LEU A 320 10.79 35.44 11.31
CA LEU A 320 12.17 35.09 10.94
C LEU A 320 12.59 35.60 9.54
N GLY A 321 11.63 36.08 8.74
CA GLY A 321 11.87 36.74 7.46
C GLY A 321 11.50 35.91 6.23
N PRO A 322 11.44 36.57 5.04
CA PRO A 322 10.85 35.99 3.83
C PRO A 322 11.46 34.68 3.31
N PRO A 323 12.79 34.43 3.37
CA PRO A 323 13.37 33.19 2.85
C PRO A 323 13.17 31.96 3.75
N VAL A 324 12.87 32.17 5.04
CA VAL A 324 12.89 31.10 6.06
C VAL A 324 11.80 30.03 5.87
N PRO A 325 10.56 30.34 5.44
CA PRO A 325 9.57 29.34 5.10
C PRO A 325 10.04 28.32 4.04
N TYR A 326 10.88 28.74 3.09
CA TYR A 326 11.45 27.87 2.05
C TYR A 326 12.54 26.95 2.60
N LEU A 327 13.39 27.47 3.49
CA LEU A 327 14.38 26.66 4.22
C LEU A 327 13.68 25.57 5.04
N LEU A 328 12.65 25.95 5.81
CA LEU A 328 11.87 24.98 6.58
C LEU A 328 11.17 23.97 5.65
N GLY A 329 10.58 24.43 4.55
CA GLY A 329 9.97 23.55 3.55
C GLY A 329 10.97 22.51 3.01
N GLY A 330 12.18 22.94 2.64
CA GLY A 330 13.25 22.04 2.22
C GLY A 330 13.65 21.02 3.29
N LEU A 331 13.75 21.44 4.55
CA LEU A 331 14.01 20.54 5.68
C LEU A 331 12.88 19.53 5.92
N LEU A 332 11.61 19.97 5.87
CA LEU A 332 10.45 19.09 6.00
C LEU A 332 10.41 18.04 4.89
N VAL A 333 10.73 18.43 3.64
CA VAL A 333 10.78 17.50 2.50
C VAL A 333 11.99 16.58 2.60
N ALA A 334 13.13 17.03 3.13
CA ALA A 334 14.26 16.15 3.43
C ALA A 334 13.90 15.11 4.51
N LEU A 335 13.14 15.49 5.54
CA LEU A 335 12.61 14.54 6.52
C LEU A 335 11.59 13.58 5.89
N ALA A 336 10.76 14.06 4.97
CA ALA A 336 9.87 13.21 4.18
C ALA A 336 10.67 12.18 3.36
N TRP A 337 11.76 12.61 2.73
CA TRP A 337 12.68 11.73 1.99
C TRP A 337 13.29 10.67 2.89
N ILE A 338 13.79 11.04 4.08
CA ILE A 338 14.34 10.09 5.07
C ILE A 338 13.27 9.10 5.51
N SER A 339 12.07 9.58 5.88
CA SER A 339 10.95 8.73 6.28
C SER A 339 10.59 7.73 5.18
N ALA A 340 10.51 8.20 3.93
CA ALA A 340 10.20 7.36 2.79
C ALA A 340 11.32 6.34 2.51
N ALA A 341 12.59 6.76 2.62
CA ALA A 341 13.75 5.91 2.41
C ALA A 341 13.85 4.78 3.44
N ILE A 342 13.58 5.08 4.72
CA ILE A 342 13.57 4.09 5.80
C ILE A 342 12.42 3.09 5.59
N ALA A 343 11.20 3.59 5.42
CA ALA A 343 10.03 2.72 5.28
C ALA A 343 10.12 1.85 4.03
N THR A 344 10.56 2.40 2.89
CA THR A 344 10.81 1.58 1.71
C THR A 344 12.06 0.71 1.85
N GLY A 345 13.06 1.09 2.62
CA GLY A 345 14.26 0.26 2.86
C GLY A 345 13.98 -1.03 3.62
N GLU A 346 13.05 -0.98 4.58
CA GLU A 346 12.63 -2.14 5.38
C GLU A 346 11.60 -3.02 4.64
N GLY A 347 10.61 -2.41 3.97
CA GLY A 347 9.55 -3.15 3.24
C GLY A 347 9.99 -3.72 1.89
N TRP A 348 10.73 -2.94 1.08
CA TRP A 348 11.15 -3.36 -0.26
C TRP A 348 12.22 -4.45 -0.25
N ARG A 349 13.06 -4.53 0.80
CA ARG A 349 14.01 -5.65 0.97
C ARG A 349 13.30 -6.99 1.12
N ARG A 350 12.02 -7.02 1.52
CA ARG A 350 11.19 -8.23 1.49
C ARG A 350 10.61 -8.49 0.10
N ASP A 351 10.06 -7.47 -0.57
CA ASP A 351 9.36 -7.65 -1.84
C ASP A 351 10.28 -7.94 -3.04
N ASP A 352 11.40 -7.22 -3.19
CA ASP A 352 12.38 -7.47 -4.27
C ASP A 352 13.13 -8.78 -4.05
N ALA A 353 13.27 -9.19 -2.80
CA ALA A 353 13.85 -10.48 -2.45
C ALA A 353 12.92 -11.64 -2.78
N VAL A 354 11.61 -11.46 -2.56
CA VAL A 354 10.59 -12.43 -2.95
C VAL A 354 10.41 -12.45 -4.47
N ALA A 355 10.45 -11.29 -5.14
CA ALA A 355 10.34 -11.17 -6.60
C ALA A 355 11.58 -11.72 -7.34
N ALA A 356 12.79 -11.34 -6.90
CA ALA A 356 14.03 -11.88 -7.48
C ALA A 356 14.21 -13.38 -7.20
N ALA A 357 13.73 -13.89 -6.05
CA ALA A 357 13.68 -15.33 -5.78
C ALA A 357 12.67 -16.06 -6.68
N ARG A 358 11.56 -15.41 -7.04
CA ARG A 358 10.55 -15.95 -7.99
C ARG A 358 11.06 -15.94 -9.43
N GLU A 359 11.74 -14.88 -9.88
CA GLU A 359 12.26 -14.77 -11.25
C GLU A 359 13.52 -15.60 -11.50
N ALA A 360 14.39 -15.76 -10.49
CA ALA A 360 15.61 -16.54 -10.65
C ALA A 360 15.38 -18.07 -10.65
N GLY A 361 14.14 -18.54 -10.49
CA GLY A 361 13.82 -19.97 -10.31
C GLY A 361 14.64 -20.61 -9.21
N GLY A 362 15.14 -19.80 -8.28
CA GLY A 362 16.39 -20.02 -7.56
C GLY A 362 16.27 -19.50 -6.14
N VAL A 363 16.59 -20.38 -5.22
CA VAL A 363 16.24 -20.24 -3.80
C VAL A 363 17.18 -19.25 -3.17
N SER A 364 16.64 -18.10 -2.78
CA SER A 364 17.37 -17.05 -2.09
C SER A 364 17.28 -17.27 -0.57
N TYR A 365 18.39 -17.07 0.14
CA TYR A 365 18.47 -17.25 1.60
C TYR A 365 18.72 -15.90 2.29
N SER A 366 18.09 -15.68 3.44
CA SER A 366 18.32 -14.52 4.31
C SER A 366 19.10 -14.93 5.57
N VAL A 367 20.21 -14.25 5.86
CA VAL A 367 20.92 -14.36 7.15
C VAL A 367 20.93 -12.98 7.79
N GLY A 368 20.29 -12.83 8.96
CA GLY A 368 20.26 -11.56 9.70
C GLY A 368 19.59 -10.39 8.97
N GLY A 369 18.65 -10.65 8.05
CA GLY A 369 17.94 -9.60 7.29
C GLY A 369 18.62 -9.14 6.00
N VAL A 370 19.62 -9.88 5.50
CA VAL A 370 20.26 -9.67 4.20
C VAL A 370 20.08 -10.92 3.34
N LEU A 371 19.55 -10.74 2.11
CA LEU A 371 19.41 -11.83 1.13
C LEU A 371 20.62 -11.98 0.24
N TYR A 372 20.95 -13.23 -0.06
CA TYR A 372 22.07 -13.61 -0.91
C TYR A 372 21.59 -14.43 -2.11
N SER A 373 22.22 -14.19 -3.26
CA SER A 373 22.06 -14.99 -4.49
C SER A 373 22.91 -16.26 -4.41
N ALA A 374 22.38 -17.39 -4.90
CA ALA A 374 23.05 -18.68 -4.93
C ALA A 374 24.39 -18.69 -5.71
N ALA A 375 24.66 -17.69 -6.54
CA ALA A 375 25.86 -17.63 -7.37
C ALA A 375 27.14 -17.20 -6.63
N ASP A 376 27.05 -16.53 -5.48
CA ASP A 376 28.20 -15.83 -4.87
C ASP A 376 28.79 -16.48 -3.61
N VAL A 377 28.29 -17.66 -3.19
CA VAL A 377 28.78 -18.33 -1.97
C VAL A 377 29.81 -19.42 -2.30
N ARG A 378 31.10 -19.09 -2.20
CA ARG A 378 32.16 -20.11 -2.11
C ARG A 378 32.40 -20.50 -0.65
N PHE A 379 32.04 -21.72 -0.28
CA PHE A 379 32.36 -22.29 1.03
C PHE A 379 33.85 -22.65 1.12
N ARG A 380 34.56 -22.16 2.15
CA ARG A 380 35.89 -22.68 2.52
C ARG A 380 35.71 -23.70 3.64
N VAL A 381 36.08 -24.94 3.37
CA VAL A 381 36.18 -26.00 4.40
C VAL A 381 37.57 -25.87 5.04
N CYS A 382 37.62 -25.47 6.31
CA CYS A 382 38.86 -25.49 7.09
C CYS A 382 38.86 -26.76 7.94
N ALA A 383 39.72 -27.72 7.61
CA ALA A 383 39.92 -28.91 8.43
C ALA A 383 40.78 -28.54 9.66
N ARG A 384 40.16 -28.41 10.84
CA ARG A 384 40.91 -28.39 12.11
C ARG A 384 41.14 -29.83 12.56
N CYS A 385 42.41 -30.25 12.60
CA CYS A 385 42.83 -31.43 13.36
C CYS A 385 42.79 -31.09 14.86
N SER A 386 41.84 -31.69 15.59
CA SER A 386 41.98 -31.90 17.03
C SER A 386 42.84 -33.16 17.29
N SER A 387 43.55 -33.16 18.42
CA SER A 387 44.66 -34.03 18.84
C SER A 387 44.43 -35.56 18.70
N PRO A 388 45.53 -36.37 18.74
CA PRO A 388 45.47 -37.80 18.43
C PRO A 388 44.99 -38.61 19.63
N ARG A 389 43.67 -38.86 19.72
CA ARG A 389 43.03 -40.01 20.40
C ARG A 389 41.51 -39.82 20.42
N SER A 390 40.87 -39.94 19.26
CA SER A 390 39.48 -40.36 19.03
C SER A 390 39.13 -40.01 17.59
N GLY A 391 38.81 -41.01 16.78
CA GLY A 391 38.59 -40.87 15.35
C GLY A 391 37.23 -40.26 14.98
N VAL A 392 37.00 -38.98 15.30
CA VAL A 392 35.81 -38.24 14.82
C VAL A 392 36.21 -36.84 14.36
N CYS A 393 36.20 -36.62 13.05
CA CYS A 393 36.43 -35.32 12.43
C CYS A 393 35.10 -34.54 12.37
N ARG A 394 34.92 -33.47 13.15
CA ARG A 394 33.76 -32.56 13.01
C ARG A 394 34.01 -31.57 11.88
N LYS A 395 33.22 -31.64 10.81
CA LYS A 395 33.15 -30.59 9.78
C LYS A 395 32.45 -29.36 10.36
N GLN A 396 33.11 -28.20 10.34
CA GLN A 396 32.46 -26.90 10.51
C GLN A 396 32.58 -26.13 9.20
N THR A 397 31.44 -25.76 8.63
CA THR A 397 31.32 -24.94 7.41
C THR A 397 31.32 -23.47 7.80
N TYR A 398 32.19 -22.66 7.19
CA TYR A 398 32.15 -21.20 7.32
C TYR A 398 32.00 -20.57 5.93
N ALA A 399 31.15 -19.55 5.84
CA ALA A 399 31.05 -18.67 4.69
C ALA A 399 32.04 -17.51 4.85
N SER A 400 32.88 -17.23 3.84
CA SER A 400 33.68 -15.99 3.81
C SER A 400 33.60 -15.32 2.45
N THR A 401 33.20 -14.05 2.43
CA THR A 401 33.06 -13.22 1.23
C THR A 401 34.39 -12.56 0.87
N HIS A 402 34.69 -12.50 -0.44
CA HIS A 402 35.85 -11.80 -0.96
C HIS A 402 35.38 -10.45 -1.51
N GLU A 403 35.40 -9.38 -0.70
CA GLU A 403 35.58 -8.01 -1.21
C GLU A 403 35.93 -7.02 -0.10
N ARG A 404 36.84 -6.10 -0.45
CA ARG A 404 37.66 -5.26 0.42
C ARG A 404 36.83 -4.31 1.30
N SER A 405 36.65 -4.64 2.58
CA SER A 405 36.49 -3.62 3.62
C SER A 405 37.07 -4.13 4.95
N ASN A 406 37.77 -3.23 5.65
CA ASN A 406 38.63 -3.46 6.80
C ASN A 406 37.87 -3.87 8.09
N ALA A 407 37.13 -4.98 8.09
CA ALA A 407 36.59 -5.57 9.31
C ALA A 407 37.48 -6.73 9.78
N ARG A 408 38.44 -6.45 10.68
CA ARG A 408 39.22 -7.48 11.37
C ARG A 408 38.29 -8.27 12.31
N VAL A 409 37.91 -9.48 11.91
CA VAL A 409 37.47 -10.50 12.86
C VAL A 409 38.74 -11.15 13.43
N SER A 410 39.08 -10.81 14.67
CA SER A 410 40.24 -11.36 15.37
C SER A 410 39.97 -12.79 15.83
N CYS A 411 40.54 -13.77 15.13
CA CYS A 411 40.67 -15.13 15.67
C CYS A 411 41.81 -15.18 16.70
N PHE A 412 41.47 -15.59 17.92
CA PHE A 412 42.43 -15.92 18.97
C PHE A 412 43.38 -17.06 18.52
N SER A 413 44.67 -16.72 18.48
CA SER A 413 45.87 -17.53 18.75
C SER A 413 45.88 -19.03 18.40
N CYS A 414 46.66 -19.39 17.38
CA CYS A 414 47.39 -20.68 17.31
C CYS A 414 48.83 -20.39 16.83
N PRO A 415 49.87 -20.73 17.60
CA PRO A 415 51.26 -20.41 17.26
C PRO A 415 51.87 -21.50 16.37
N SER A 416 52.86 -21.08 15.58
CA SER A 416 53.64 -21.83 14.59
C SER A 416 52.91 -22.10 13.26
N TRP A 417 53.43 -21.54 12.16
CA TRP A 417 54.14 -22.32 11.16
C TRP A 417 54.85 -21.37 10.19
N GLN A 418 56.17 -21.54 10.13
CA GLN A 418 57.12 -20.77 9.35
C GLN A 418 57.03 -21.09 7.85
N THR A 419 57.51 -20.12 7.08
CA THR A 419 57.65 -20.02 5.64
C THR A 419 58.32 -21.21 4.93
N GLY A 420 57.72 -21.62 3.81
CA GLY A 420 58.42 -21.94 2.55
C GLY A 420 58.97 -23.36 2.35
N ARG A 421 58.38 -24.11 1.39
CA ARG A 421 59.07 -24.81 0.27
C ARG A 421 58.07 -25.57 -0.65
N PRO A 422 58.47 -25.90 -1.90
CA PRO A 422 57.58 -26.03 -3.06
C PRO A 422 57.08 -27.46 -3.30
N GLY A 423 55.80 -27.57 -3.68
CA GLY A 423 55.14 -28.84 -3.96
C GLY A 423 53.65 -28.65 -4.24
N CYS A 424 53.30 -27.67 -5.08
CA CYS A 424 51.93 -27.46 -5.54
C CYS A 424 51.84 -27.86 -7.01
N VAL A 425 51.21 -28.99 -7.27
CA VAL A 425 50.69 -29.43 -8.57
C VAL A 425 49.41 -30.22 -8.31
N PRO A 426 48.47 -30.29 -9.26
CA PRO A 426 47.51 -29.26 -9.61
C PRO A 426 46.09 -29.66 -9.18
N PHE A 427 45.14 -28.74 -9.38
CA PHE A 427 43.69 -28.96 -9.23
C PHE A 427 43.25 -30.26 -9.91
N THR A 428 42.99 -31.30 -9.12
CA THR A 428 42.09 -32.38 -9.54
C THR A 428 40.67 -31.82 -9.47
N THR A 429 40.04 -31.73 -10.63
CA THR A 429 38.62 -31.50 -10.78
C THR A 429 37.89 -32.68 -10.13
N ILE A 430 37.56 -32.56 -8.85
CA ILE A 430 36.52 -33.40 -8.27
C ILE A 430 35.23 -32.91 -8.91
N ARG A 431 34.75 -33.68 -9.90
CA ARG A 431 33.37 -33.62 -10.35
C ARG A 431 32.54 -33.83 -9.08
N ALA A 432 31.90 -32.78 -8.58
CA ALA A 432 30.98 -32.92 -7.48
C ALA A 432 29.85 -33.83 -7.97
N GLU A 433 29.86 -35.08 -7.54
CA GLU A 433 28.64 -35.84 -7.37
C GLU A 433 27.70 -34.95 -6.56
N TYR A 434 26.58 -34.59 -7.18
CA TYR A 434 25.49 -33.88 -6.52
C TYR A 434 25.09 -34.73 -5.30
N PRO A 435 25.30 -34.27 -4.05
CA PRO A 435 24.65 -34.92 -2.95
C PRO A 435 23.15 -34.63 -3.09
N GLU A 436 22.38 -35.70 -3.27
CA GLU A 436 20.93 -35.66 -3.20
C GLU A 436 20.46 -34.84 -1.99
N ARG A 437 19.51 -33.93 -2.24
CA ARG A 437 18.61 -33.32 -1.25
C ARG A 437 19.30 -32.83 0.04
N THR A 438 20.08 -31.76 -0.05
CA THR A 438 20.29 -30.92 1.15
C THR A 438 19.06 -30.03 1.31
N ALA A 439 18.23 -30.34 2.30
CA ALA A 439 16.98 -29.66 2.61
C ALA A 439 17.20 -28.14 2.75
N MET A 440 16.58 -27.37 1.87
CA MET A 440 16.35 -25.94 2.06
C MET A 440 15.29 -25.77 3.14
N THR A 441 15.67 -25.36 4.34
CA THR A 441 14.69 -24.94 5.34
C THR A 441 14.24 -23.52 4.97
N MET A 442 13.02 -23.36 4.46
CA MET A 442 12.44 -22.03 4.27
C MET A 442 12.30 -21.31 5.60
N ILE A 443 12.50 -19.99 5.62
CA ILE A 443 12.33 -19.16 6.82
C ILE A 443 10.84 -19.18 7.20
N LEU A 444 10.55 -19.61 8.42
CA LEU A 444 9.20 -19.62 8.97
C LEU A 444 8.65 -18.18 9.05
N PRO A 445 7.45 -17.91 8.51
CA PRO A 445 6.80 -16.62 8.68
C PRO A 445 6.46 -16.37 10.15
N HIS A 446 6.40 -15.11 10.55
CA HIS A 446 6.06 -14.77 11.93
C HIS A 446 4.55 -14.89 12.18
N VAL A 447 4.17 -15.61 13.24
CA VAL A 447 2.79 -15.67 13.75
C VAL A 447 2.77 -15.22 15.21
N LYS A 448 1.72 -14.52 15.62
CA LYS A 448 1.53 -14.07 17.01
C LYS A 448 0.32 -14.76 17.60
N SER A 449 0.51 -15.57 18.65
CA SER A 449 -0.61 -16.08 19.45
C SER A 449 -1.28 -14.93 20.20
N VAL A 450 -2.61 -14.81 20.07
CA VAL A 450 -3.41 -13.68 20.57
C VAL A 450 -4.25 -14.09 21.77
N ALA A 451 -4.98 -15.20 21.64
CA ALA A 451 -5.91 -15.67 22.66
C ALA A 451 -6.09 -17.19 22.58
N THR A 452 -6.47 -17.79 23.70
CA THR A 452 -6.78 -19.23 23.78
C THR A 452 -8.00 -19.43 24.68
N THR A 453 -8.91 -20.31 24.26
CA THR A 453 -10.11 -20.67 25.04
C THR A 453 -10.54 -22.11 24.79
N THR A 454 -11.35 -22.67 25.69
CA THR A 454 -12.05 -23.94 25.43
C THR A 454 -13.26 -23.67 24.55
N LEU A 455 -13.41 -24.44 23.47
CA LEU A 455 -14.51 -24.39 22.53
C LEU A 455 -15.28 -25.71 22.54
N PRO A 456 -16.43 -25.79 23.25
CA PRO A 456 -17.34 -26.92 23.16
C PRO A 456 -17.98 -26.98 21.76
N THR A 457 -17.94 -28.14 21.12
CA THR A 457 -18.59 -28.38 19.82
C THR A 457 -19.40 -29.66 19.86
N ARG A 458 -20.22 -29.90 18.82
CA ARG A 458 -20.94 -31.18 18.66
C ARG A 458 -20.03 -32.39 18.46
N TYR A 459 -18.76 -32.17 18.14
CA TYR A 459 -17.75 -33.22 17.95
C TYR A 459 -16.91 -33.46 19.21
N GLY A 460 -17.15 -32.70 20.28
CA GLY A 460 -16.34 -32.72 21.50
C GLY A 460 -15.74 -31.37 21.84
N ASN A 461 -14.99 -31.33 22.94
CA ASN A 461 -14.29 -30.13 23.40
C ASN A 461 -12.96 -29.97 22.68
N PHE A 462 -12.70 -28.77 22.17
CA PHE A 462 -11.42 -28.36 21.60
C PHE A 462 -10.81 -27.23 22.41
N THR A 463 -9.49 -27.09 22.37
CA THR A 463 -8.83 -25.84 22.74
C THR A 463 -8.63 -25.03 21.46
N MET A 464 -9.25 -23.84 21.43
CA MET A 464 -9.15 -22.92 20.31
C MET A 464 -8.06 -21.89 20.58
N HIS A 465 -7.15 -21.72 19.62
CA HIS A 465 -6.09 -20.73 19.63
C HIS A 465 -6.30 -19.77 18.45
N ILE A 466 -6.21 -18.46 18.71
CA ILE A 466 -6.20 -17.42 17.68
C ILE A 466 -4.77 -16.96 17.46
N TYR A 467 -4.35 -16.95 16.20
CA TYR A 467 -3.09 -16.40 15.74
C TYR A 467 -3.33 -15.24 14.79
N ASN A 468 -2.49 -14.21 14.83
CA ASN A 468 -2.40 -13.22 13.76
C ASN A 468 -1.15 -13.49 12.93
N ASP A 469 -1.31 -13.54 11.60
CA ASP A 469 -0.18 -13.58 10.68
C ASP A 469 0.44 -12.18 10.48
N GLU A 470 1.47 -12.08 9.61
CA GLU A 470 2.17 -10.81 9.35
C GLU A 470 1.26 -9.71 8.74
N ALA A 471 0.14 -10.10 8.13
CA ALA A 471 -0.87 -9.19 7.59
C ALA A 471 -1.97 -8.84 8.62
N ASP A 472 -1.77 -9.22 9.89
CA ASP A 472 -2.73 -9.09 10.98
C ASP A 472 -4.05 -9.82 10.71
N LYS A 473 -3.99 -10.88 9.89
CA LYS A 473 -5.14 -11.71 9.57
C LYS A 473 -5.21 -12.87 10.54
N GLU A 474 -6.40 -13.03 11.13
CA GLU A 474 -6.67 -14.06 12.11
C GLU A 474 -6.60 -15.46 11.48
N GLN A 475 -5.99 -16.40 12.19
CA GLN A 475 -5.91 -17.82 11.83
C GLN A 475 -6.30 -18.62 13.07
N VAL A 476 -6.94 -19.77 12.88
CA VAL A 476 -7.44 -20.57 14.00
C VAL A 476 -6.72 -21.90 14.04
N ALA A 477 -6.27 -22.29 15.23
CA ALA A 477 -5.93 -23.68 15.53
C ALA A 477 -6.92 -24.25 16.54
N LEU A 478 -7.49 -25.43 16.26
CA LEU A 478 -8.24 -26.23 17.21
C LEU A 478 -7.40 -27.44 17.59
N THR A 479 -7.13 -27.61 18.87
CA THR A 479 -6.34 -28.74 19.38
C THR A 479 -7.17 -29.66 20.27
N VAL A 480 -6.87 -30.95 20.21
CA VAL A 480 -7.39 -31.99 21.12
C VAL A 480 -6.18 -32.69 21.76
N GLY A 481 -6.25 -32.90 23.07
CA GLY A 481 -5.16 -33.52 23.83
C GLY A 481 -3.93 -32.62 23.95
N ALA A 482 -2.75 -33.24 24.00
CA ALA A 482 -1.45 -32.56 24.03
C ALA A 482 -0.68 -32.85 22.72
N PRO A 483 -0.81 -32.00 21.69
CA PRO A 483 -0.24 -32.26 20.35
C PRO A 483 1.29 -32.44 20.33
N SER A 484 2.00 -31.99 21.38
CA SER A 484 3.45 -32.12 21.52
C SER A 484 3.91 -33.45 22.13
N SER A 485 3.01 -34.25 22.72
CA SER A 485 3.37 -35.50 23.42
C SER A 485 3.40 -36.74 22.52
N ALA A 486 2.85 -36.66 21.31
CA ALA A 486 2.85 -37.72 20.30
C ALA A 486 2.90 -37.08 18.91
N VAL A 487 2.91 -37.87 17.83
CA VAL A 487 2.75 -37.33 16.47
C VAL A 487 1.24 -37.13 16.21
N PRO A 488 0.71 -35.89 16.23
CA PRO A 488 -0.73 -35.68 16.15
C PRO A 488 -1.27 -35.91 14.74
N LEU A 489 -2.56 -36.24 14.65
CA LEU A 489 -3.31 -36.10 13.39
C LEU A 489 -3.54 -34.61 13.12
N VAL A 490 -3.14 -34.14 11.95
CA VAL A 490 -3.22 -32.71 11.60
C VAL A 490 -4.04 -32.51 10.34
N ARG A 491 -5.02 -31.61 10.40
CA ARG A 491 -5.80 -31.15 9.25
C ARG A 491 -5.45 -29.70 8.93
N LEU A 492 -4.89 -29.47 7.75
CA LEU A 492 -4.81 -28.13 7.16
C LEU A 492 -6.11 -27.86 6.40
N HIS A 493 -6.99 -27.03 6.95
CA HIS A 493 -8.25 -26.65 6.32
C HIS A 493 -8.15 -25.23 5.77
N SER A 494 -8.44 -25.06 4.48
CA SER A 494 -8.58 -23.73 3.88
C SER A 494 -10.03 -23.32 4.01
N GLU A 495 -10.28 -22.14 4.59
CA GLU A 495 -11.61 -21.53 4.75
C GLU A 495 -12.44 -21.66 3.48
N CYS A 496 -13.68 -22.11 3.65
CA CYS A 496 -14.64 -22.23 2.57
C CYS A 496 -16.02 -21.87 3.12
N LEU A 497 -16.35 -20.59 3.23
CA LEU A 497 -17.62 -20.08 3.77
C LEU A 497 -18.82 -20.82 3.18
N THR A 498 -18.83 -20.99 1.86
CA THR A 498 -19.93 -21.67 1.16
C THR A 498 -20.07 -23.15 1.55
N GLY A 499 -18.97 -23.85 1.84
CA GLY A 499 -18.98 -25.26 2.21
C GLY A 499 -19.11 -25.49 3.71
N ASP A 500 -18.37 -24.72 4.50
CA ASP A 500 -18.20 -24.88 5.94
C ASP A 500 -19.40 -24.32 6.71
N VAL A 501 -19.99 -23.21 6.26
CA VAL A 501 -21.12 -22.53 6.94
C VAL A 501 -22.44 -22.76 6.21
N PHE A 502 -22.46 -22.62 4.88
CA PHE A 502 -23.70 -22.78 4.10
C PHE A 502 -23.92 -24.20 3.55
N HIS A 503 -23.02 -25.14 3.86
CA HIS A 503 -23.15 -26.55 3.48
C HIS A 503 -23.37 -26.78 1.97
N SER A 504 -22.73 -25.97 1.13
CA SER A 504 -22.81 -26.09 -0.33
C SER A 504 -22.31 -27.44 -0.82
N GLN A 505 -23.13 -28.10 -1.63
CA GLN A 505 -22.83 -29.41 -2.23
C GLN A 505 -21.89 -29.30 -3.45
N ARG A 506 -21.51 -28.09 -3.89
CA ARG A 506 -20.60 -27.87 -5.04
C ARG A 506 -19.16 -28.26 -4.75
N CYS A 507 -18.78 -28.35 -3.47
CA CYS A 507 -17.45 -28.76 -3.04
C CYS A 507 -17.54 -29.82 -1.94
N ASP A 508 -16.38 -30.33 -1.53
CA ASP A 508 -16.20 -31.33 -0.47
C ASP A 508 -15.70 -30.72 0.86
N CYS A 509 -15.53 -29.39 0.92
CA CYS A 509 -14.86 -28.72 2.05
C CYS A 509 -15.60 -28.90 3.37
N GLY A 510 -16.91 -28.67 3.39
CA GLY A 510 -17.72 -28.78 4.61
C GLY A 510 -17.72 -30.21 5.16
N GLU A 511 -18.00 -31.20 4.32
CA GLU A 511 -17.99 -32.62 4.71
C GLU A 511 -16.60 -33.05 5.23
N GLN A 512 -15.51 -32.59 4.59
CA GLN A 512 -14.16 -32.86 5.07
C GLN A 512 -13.85 -32.17 6.41
N LEU A 513 -14.37 -30.96 6.65
CA LEU A 513 -14.20 -30.25 7.93
C LEU A 513 -14.89 -31.04 9.05
N GLU A 514 -16.14 -31.43 8.84
CA GLU A 514 -16.93 -32.20 9.80
C GLU A 514 -16.27 -33.55 10.12
N MET A 515 -15.88 -34.31 9.10
CA MET A 515 -15.17 -35.58 9.28
C MET A 515 -13.82 -35.39 9.99
N SER A 516 -13.10 -34.31 9.70
CA SER A 516 -11.83 -34.01 10.36
C SER A 516 -12.04 -33.71 11.84
N LEU A 517 -13.03 -32.88 12.20
CA LEU A 517 -13.32 -32.55 13.60
C LEU A 517 -13.69 -33.79 14.41
N ALA A 518 -14.57 -34.66 13.88
CA ALA A 518 -14.93 -35.91 14.53
C ALA A 518 -13.69 -36.81 14.76
N ARG A 519 -12.90 -37.04 13.70
CA ARG A 519 -11.74 -37.93 13.74
C ARG A 519 -10.62 -37.43 14.66
N LEU A 520 -10.38 -36.11 14.69
CA LEU A 520 -9.39 -35.51 15.59
C LEU A 520 -9.79 -35.71 17.07
N HIS A 521 -11.08 -35.66 17.36
CA HIS A 521 -11.57 -35.91 18.72
C HIS A 521 -11.51 -37.39 19.09
N GLU A 522 -11.91 -38.28 18.18
CA GLU A 522 -11.81 -39.74 18.36
C GLU A 522 -10.37 -40.22 18.61
N GLU A 523 -9.37 -39.65 17.92
CA GLU A 523 -7.96 -39.99 18.14
C GLU A 523 -7.39 -39.40 19.44
N GLY A 524 -8.05 -38.41 20.04
CA GLY A 524 -7.65 -37.79 21.31
C GLY A 524 -6.37 -36.95 21.27
N CYS A 525 -5.64 -36.92 20.15
CA CYS A 525 -4.45 -36.10 19.91
C CYS A 525 -4.43 -35.57 18.48
N GLY A 526 -4.84 -34.31 18.30
CA GLY A 526 -5.01 -33.75 16.97
C GLY A 526 -5.00 -32.23 16.90
N VAL A 527 -4.72 -31.71 15.70
CA VAL A 527 -4.72 -30.27 15.39
C VAL A 527 -5.49 -30.01 14.09
N LEU A 528 -6.48 -29.13 14.13
CA LEU A 528 -7.08 -28.54 12.94
C LEU A 528 -6.59 -27.10 12.79
N LEU A 529 -5.90 -26.81 11.69
CA LEU A 529 -5.53 -25.45 11.32
C LEU A 529 -6.55 -24.94 10.30
N TYR A 530 -7.37 -23.99 10.72
CA TYR A 530 -8.32 -23.31 9.84
C TYR A 530 -7.68 -22.02 9.35
N LEU A 531 -7.17 -22.08 8.11
CA LEU A 531 -6.49 -20.98 7.45
C LEU A 531 -7.51 -20.16 6.68
N ARG A 532 -7.55 -18.84 6.90
CA ARG A 532 -8.49 -17.92 6.24
C ARG A 532 -8.16 -17.69 4.76
N GLN A 533 -8.17 -18.73 3.94
CA GLN A 533 -7.75 -18.73 2.54
C GLN A 533 -8.90 -19.14 1.60
N GLU A 534 -9.95 -18.34 1.60
CA GLU A 534 -11.13 -18.57 0.76
C GLU A 534 -10.81 -18.67 -0.74
N GLY A 535 -11.51 -19.58 -1.43
CA GLY A 535 -11.43 -19.74 -2.87
C GLY A 535 -10.07 -20.22 -3.40
N ARG A 536 -9.27 -20.92 -2.61
CA ARG A 536 -7.84 -21.19 -2.91
C ARG A 536 -6.98 -19.93 -2.93
N GLY A 537 -7.30 -18.98 -2.06
CA GLY A 537 -6.54 -17.73 -1.90
C GLY A 537 -7.03 -16.57 -2.79
N ILE A 538 -7.94 -16.81 -3.74
CA ILE A 538 -8.48 -15.75 -4.61
C ILE A 538 -9.60 -14.93 -3.96
N GLY A 539 -10.10 -15.37 -2.79
CA GLY A 539 -11.18 -14.70 -2.05
C GLY A 539 -12.60 -15.08 -2.50
N LEU A 540 -13.58 -14.75 -1.66
CA LEU A 540 -14.98 -15.15 -1.85
C LEU A 540 -15.60 -14.58 -3.12
N THR A 541 -15.37 -13.29 -3.41
CA THR A 541 -15.94 -12.62 -4.59
C THR A 541 -15.55 -13.33 -5.87
N ASN A 542 -14.26 -13.62 -6.03
CA ASN A 542 -13.72 -14.29 -7.21
C ASN A 542 -14.16 -15.75 -7.29
N LYS A 543 -14.30 -16.43 -6.15
CA LYS A 543 -14.91 -17.76 -6.10
C LYS A 543 -16.33 -17.76 -6.65
N ILE A 544 -17.17 -16.78 -6.26
CA ILE A 544 -18.55 -16.68 -6.77
C ILE A 544 -18.58 -16.30 -8.25
N ARG A 545 -17.66 -15.44 -8.72
CA ARG A 545 -17.49 -15.17 -10.16
C ARG A 545 -17.10 -16.43 -10.94
N ALA A 546 -16.17 -17.22 -10.40
CA ALA A 546 -15.77 -18.49 -11.01
C ALA A 546 -16.94 -19.48 -11.04
N TYR A 547 -17.78 -19.52 -10.00
CA TYR A 547 -19.02 -20.31 -9.99
C TYR A 547 -19.99 -19.85 -11.08
N ALA A 548 -20.18 -18.54 -11.28
CA ALA A 548 -21.04 -18.02 -12.32
C ALA A 548 -20.55 -18.41 -13.73
N LEU A 549 -19.24 -18.48 -13.94
CA LEU A 549 -18.65 -18.99 -15.19
C LEU A 549 -18.78 -20.52 -15.33
N GLN A 550 -18.66 -21.25 -14.22
CA GLN A 550 -18.89 -22.70 -14.21
C GLN A 550 -20.34 -23.06 -14.54
N ASP A 551 -21.29 -22.23 -14.09
CA ASP A 551 -22.71 -22.36 -14.44
C ASP A 551 -22.96 -22.13 -15.95
N GLN A 552 -22.00 -21.52 -16.65
CA GLN A 552 -21.99 -21.35 -18.11
C GLN A 552 -21.19 -22.45 -18.84
N GLY A 553 -20.69 -23.46 -18.11
CA GLY A 553 -20.05 -24.65 -18.67
C GLY A 553 -18.52 -24.67 -18.59
N LEU A 554 -17.87 -23.66 -18.02
CA LEU A 554 -16.42 -23.69 -17.80
C LEU A 554 -16.05 -24.65 -16.66
N ASP A 555 -14.90 -25.30 -16.74
CA ASP A 555 -14.37 -26.05 -15.60
C ASP A 555 -13.74 -25.11 -14.56
N THR A 556 -13.34 -25.64 -13.41
CA THR A 556 -12.80 -24.82 -12.31
C THR A 556 -11.49 -24.10 -12.66
N LEU A 557 -10.64 -24.70 -13.49
CA LEU A 557 -9.37 -24.11 -13.92
C LEU A 557 -9.60 -23.05 -15.00
N ASP A 558 -10.44 -23.38 -15.98
CA ASP A 558 -10.77 -22.50 -17.10
C ASP A 558 -11.54 -21.26 -16.61
N ALA A 559 -12.43 -21.43 -15.63
CA ALA A 559 -13.13 -20.31 -15.00
C ALA A 559 -12.16 -19.35 -14.28
N ASN A 560 -11.14 -19.87 -13.60
CA ASN A 560 -10.12 -19.03 -12.96
C ASN A 560 -9.26 -18.31 -14.01
N HIS A 561 -8.84 -19.01 -15.06
CA HIS A 561 -8.06 -18.42 -16.16
C HIS A 561 -8.86 -17.34 -16.91
N ALA A 562 -10.15 -17.55 -17.14
CA ALA A 562 -11.04 -16.56 -17.75
C ALA A 562 -11.19 -15.28 -16.90
N LEU A 563 -10.98 -15.39 -15.58
CA LEU A 563 -10.94 -14.25 -14.66
C LEU A 563 -9.53 -13.66 -14.48
N GLY A 564 -8.51 -14.19 -15.17
CA GLY A 564 -7.10 -13.76 -15.02
C GLY A 564 -6.48 -14.17 -13.69
N LEU A 565 -6.99 -15.21 -13.03
CA LEU A 565 -6.58 -15.66 -11.70
C LEU A 565 -5.72 -16.93 -11.77
N PRO A 566 -4.78 -17.12 -10.83
CA PRO A 566 -4.01 -18.37 -10.73
C PRO A 566 -4.90 -19.56 -10.35
N ALA A 567 -4.48 -20.76 -10.73
CA ALA A 567 -5.16 -22.01 -10.37
C ALA A 567 -5.20 -22.25 -8.85
N ASP A 568 -4.13 -21.85 -8.16
CA ASP A 568 -3.99 -21.92 -6.71
C ASP A 568 -3.09 -20.79 -6.21
N ALA A 569 -3.56 -20.00 -5.24
CA ALA A 569 -2.82 -18.88 -4.64
C ALA A 569 -2.57 -19.09 -3.15
N ARG A 570 -2.68 -20.33 -2.65
CA ARG A 570 -2.53 -20.64 -1.23
C ARG A 570 -1.06 -20.68 -0.81
N GLU A 571 -0.80 -20.18 0.38
CA GLU A 571 0.52 -20.22 1.01
C GLU A 571 0.42 -20.95 2.36
N TYR A 572 1.29 -21.93 2.61
CA TYR A 572 1.19 -22.78 3.80
C TYR A 572 2.25 -22.51 4.87
N GLY A 573 3.12 -21.50 4.68
CA GLY A 573 4.14 -21.15 5.69
C GLY A 573 3.55 -20.79 7.05
N VAL A 574 2.41 -20.08 7.05
CA VAL A 574 1.68 -19.72 8.28
C VAL A 574 1.24 -20.98 9.06
N ALA A 575 0.83 -22.03 8.35
CA ALA A 575 0.45 -23.29 8.98
C ALA A 575 1.64 -23.96 9.68
N ALA A 576 2.81 -23.96 9.05
CA ALA A 576 4.02 -24.49 9.66
C ALA A 576 4.44 -23.67 10.89
N ALA A 577 4.35 -22.33 10.82
CA ALA A 577 4.64 -21.45 11.95
C ALA A 577 3.72 -21.70 13.15
N MET A 578 2.41 -21.89 12.91
CA MET A 578 1.46 -22.27 13.95
C MET A 578 1.79 -23.64 14.56
N LEU A 579 2.19 -24.63 13.75
CA LEU A 579 2.59 -25.95 14.28
C LEU A 579 3.84 -25.86 15.14
N HIS A 580 4.85 -25.08 14.75
CA HIS A 580 6.05 -24.86 15.56
C HIS A 580 5.73 -24.17 16.88
N ASP A 581 4.83 -23.17 16.89
CA ASP A 581 4.36 -22.53 18.13
C ASP A 581 3.64 -23.51 19.07
N LEU A 582 2.86 -24.44 18.50
CA LEU A 582 2.23 -25.54 19.23
C LEU A 582 3.21 -26.64 19.65
N GLY A 583 4.50 -26.52 19.33
CA GLY A 583 5.54 -27.51 19.64
C GLY A 583 5.49 -28.77 18.76
N VAL A 584 4.80 -28.73 17.63
CA VAL A 584 4.59 -29.86 16.72
C VAL A 584 5.61 -29.80 15.57
N THR A 585 6.51 -30.77 15.51
CA THR A 585 7.55 -30.87 14.46
C THR A 585 7.37 -32.06 13.53
N ALA A 586 6.43 -32.97 13.85
CA ALA A 586 6.05 -34.10 13.00
C ALA A 586 4.54 -34.31 13.05
N VAL A 587 3.92 -34.70 11.93
CA VAL A 587 2.46 -34.82 11.82
C VAL A 587 2.03 -36.05 11.02
N ARG A 588 0.86 -36.60 11.34
CA ARG A 588 0.07 -37.44 10.43
C ARG A 588 -0.90 -36.52 9.69
N LEU A 589 -0.65 -36.22 8.42
CA LEU A 589 -1.35 -35.16 7.70
C LEU A 589 -2.61 -35.69 7.01
N LEU A 590 -3.78 -35.19 7.45
CA LEU A 590 -5.10 -35.51 6.90
C LEU A 590 -5.37 -34.68 5.62
N THR A 591 -4.87 -35.12 4.47
CA THR A 591 -4.97 -34.40 3.19
C THR A 591 -5.06 -35.29 1.95
N ASN A 592 -5.93 -34.90 1.01
CA ASN A 592 -5.89 -35.42 -0.36
C ASN A 592 -4.99 -34.57 -1.27
N ASN A 593 -4.62 -33.33 -0.91
CA ASN A 593 -3.75 -32.47 -1.73
C ASN A 593 -2.26 -32.79 -1.46
N PRO A 594 -1.47 -33.24 -2.47
CA PRO A 594 -0.04 -33.47 -2.30
C PRO A 594 0.77 -32.19 -2.04
N GLU A 595 0.35 -31.03 -2.55
CA GLU A 595 1.07 -29.76 -2.37
C GLU A 595 1.21 -29.35 -0.88
N LYS A 596 0.24 -29.75 -0.04
CA LYS A 596 0.28 -29.48 1.41
C LYS A 596 1.39 -30.25 2.10
N ILE A 597 1.79 -31.41 1.57
CA ILE A 597 2.89 -32.23 2.07
C ILE A 597 4.19 -31.51 1.78
N GLU A 598 4.43 -31.22 0.50
CA GLU A 598 5.63 -30.54 0.02
C GLU A 598 5.83 -29.20 0.73
N ALA A 599 4.76 -28.43 0.90
CA ALA A 599 4.83 -27.13 1.55
C ALA A 599 5.21 -27.25 3.04
N LEU A 600 4.62 -28.18 3.81
CA LEU A 600 4.97 -28.36 5.22
C LEU A 600 6.40 -28.89 5.40
N GLU A 601 6.84 -29.83 4.55
CA GLU A 601 8.20 -30.36 4.58
C GLU A 601 9.24 -29.27 4.29
N ALA A 602 8.93 -28.34 3.38
CA ALA A 602 9.80 -27.21 3.07
C ALA A 602 10.01 -26.24 4.26
N TYR A 603 9.07 -26.20 5.21
CA TYR A 603 9.18 -25.43 6.47
C TYR A 603 9.58 -26.29 7.67
N GLY A 604 10.13 -27.49 7.43
CA GLY A 604 10.73 -28.34 8.46
C GLY A 604 9.74 -29.14 9.31
N ILE A 605 8.48 -29.30 8.85
CA ILE A 605 7.51 -30.21 9.49
C ILE A 605 7.62 -31.60 8.84
N ARG A 606 7.95 -32.62 9.63
CA ARG A 606 8.08 -33.99 9.13
C ARG A 606 6.70 -34.64 8.95
N ILE A 607 6.38 -35.10 7.74
CA ILE A 607 5.14 -35.85 7.49
C ILE A 607 5.39 -37.33 7.80
N ALA A 608 4.87 -37.82 8.93
CA ALA A 608 5.02 -39.21 9.34
C ALA A 608 4.09 -40.15 8.56
N GLU A 609 2.93 -39.65 8.17
CA GLU A 609 1.90 -40.40 7.45
C GLU A 609 1.02 -39.41 6.67
N ARG A 610 0.62 -39.74 5.44
CA ARG A 610 -0.45 -39.04 4.71
C ARG A 610 -1.74 -39.82 4.91
N VAL A 611 -2.67 -39.26 5.67
CA VAL A 611 -3.98 -39.86 5.93
C VAL A 611 -4.99 -39.28 4.92
N ALA A 612 -5.67 -40.15 4.17
CA ALA A 612 -6.67 -39.74 3.20
C ALA A 612 -7.93 -39.18 3.89
N VAL A 613 -8.59 -38.23 3.23
CA VAL A 613 -9.79 -37.54 3.73
C VAL A 613 -10.85 -37.53 2.63
N GLN A 614 -11.43 -38.70 2.38
CA GLN A 614 -12.37 -38.91 1.28
C GLN A 614 -13.82 -38.83 1.78
N VAL A 615 -14.64 -38.10 1.04
CA VAL A 615 -16.09 -38.01 1.23
C VAL A 615 -16.77 -38.53 -0.03
N ALA A 616 -17.97 -39.10 0.12
CA ALA A 616 -18.69 -39.68 -1.01
C ALA A 616 -19.07 -38.58 -2.03
N PRO A 617 -18.70 -38.72 -3.32
CA PRO A 617 -19.09 -37.73 -4.34
C PRO A 617 -20.61 -37.64 -4.48
N ASN A 618 -21.13 -36.43 -4.51
CA ASN A 618 -22.54 -36.15 -4.79
C ASN A 618 -22.71 -35.72 -6.27
N ARG A 619 -23.96 -35.50 -6.70
CA ARG A 619 -24.25 -35.14 -8.09
C ARG A 619 -23.68 -33.79 -8.53
N PHE A 620 -23.41 -32.88 -7.59
CA PHE A 620 -22.94 -31.52 -7.86
C PHE A 620 -21.41 -31.39 -7.84
N ASN A 621 -20.71 -32.16 -6.99
CA ASN A 621 -19.26 -32.08 -6.88
C ASN A 621 -18.50 -33.17 -7.67
N ARG A 622 -19.18 -34.13 -8.30
CA ARG A 622 -18.53 -35.23 -9.05
C ARG A 622 -17.53 -34.75 -10.10
N LEU A 623 -17.92 -33.76 -10.92
CA LEU A 623 -17.04 -33.21 -11.95
C LEU A 623 -15.83 -32.49 -11.31
N TYR A 624 -16.08 -31.67 -10.29
CA TYR A 624 -15.05 -30.96 -9.55
C TYR A 624 -14.02 -31.89 -8.89
N LEU A 625 -14.47 -32.97 -8.25
CA LEU A 625 -13.60 -33.97 -7.64
C LEU A 625 -12.79 -34.73 -8.69
N ARG A 626 -13.42 -35.07 -9.83
CA ARG A 626 -12.73 -35.69 -10.97
C ARG A 626 -11.61 -34.78 -11.50
N THR A 627 -11.89 -33.50 -11.70
CA THR A 627 -10.87 -32.51 -12.14
C THR A 627 -9.70 -32.44 -11.15
N LYS A 628 -9.95 -32.43 -9.84
CA LYS A 628 -8.90 -32.45 -8.81
C LYS A 628 -8.03 -33.71 -8.87
N HIS A 629 -8.65 -34.87 -9.07
CA HIS A 629 -7.93 -36.13 -9.18
C HIS A 629 -7.08 -36.16 -10.46
N GLU A 630 -7.69 -35.92 -11.61
CA GLU A 630 -7.04 -36.04 -12.93
C GLU A 630 -6.00 -34.95 -13.21
N ARG A 631 -6.22 -33.71 -12.75
CA ARG A 631 -5.38 -32.55 -13.09
C ARG A 631 -4.50 -32.04 -11.95
N MET A 632 -4.79 -32.39 -10.69
CA MET A 632 -4.10 -31.82 -9.51
C MET A 632 -3.49 -32.88 -8.57
N GLY A 633 -3.52 -34.16 -8.94
CA GLY A 633 -2.86 -35.24 -8.17
C GLY A 633 -3.50 -35.52 -6.80
N HIS A 634 -4.79 -35.19 -6.63
CA HIS A 634 -5.51 -35.52 -5.41
C HIS A 634 -5.79 -37.03 -5.28
N LEU A 635 -5.77 -37.57 -4.04
CA LEU A 635 -6.11 -38.97 -3.73
C LEU A 635 -7.58 -39.32 -3.97
#